data_AF-A0A653DV20-F1
#
_entry.id   AF-A0A653DV20-F1
#
_cell.length_a   1.000
_cell.length_b   1.000
_cell.length_c   1.000
_cell.angle_alpha   90.00
_cell.angle_beta   90.00
_cell.angle_gamma   90.00
#
_symmetry.space_group_name_H-M   'P 1'
#
loop_
_entity.id
_entity.type
_entity.pdbx_description
1 polymer ?
#
loop_
_entity_poly.entity_id
_entity_poly.type
_entity_poly.pdbx_seq_one_letter_code
_entity_poly.pdbx_strand_id
1 'polypeptide(L)'
;MFYNDKPDYCKRDKAKVWLHYKPSLFQHIGIHSSLKGKVQKLKDKQFGKIPLFFPHTNPEAEVVSGIKHYKQYTLERAYLGETFFWGLLPQTGDQLVFRFTQPINIKRFYFKSGNAEHPSDKLYNTTVEVLPVADALLYAGGGGGFNLTTDGYIVVGKFDGAGVAQGIVDDSIGKIQVLRLNVHSESDNWAILSEIHIQDELASR
;
A
#
# COMPACT_ATOMS: atom_id res chain seq x y z
N MET A 1 1.10 -46.82 24.77
CA MET A 1 0.22 -46.18 23.79
C MET A 1 1.08 -45.16 23.05
N PHE A 2 1.56 -45.49 21.86
CA PHE A 2 2.59 -44.71 21.16
C PHE A 2 1.97 -43.47 20.49
N TYR A 3 2.58 -42.31 20.73
CA TYR A 3 2.20 -41.00 20.19
C TYR A 3 2.46 -40.99 18.68
N ASN A 4 1.39 -40.88 17.88
CA ASN A 4 1.47 -40.71 16.43
C ASN A 4 1.67 -39.21 16.12
N ASP A 5 2.91 -38.75 16.12
CA ASP A 5 3.26 -37.41 15.63
C ASP A 5 3.10 -37.37 14.11
N LYS A 6 2.00 -36.75 13.66
CA LYS A 6 1.73 -36.51 12.24
C LYS A 6 2.80 -35.57 11.65
N PRO A 7 3.46 -35.93 10.53
CA PRO A 7 4.61 -35.19 9.98
C PRO A 7 4.30 -33.76 9.49
N ASP A 8 3.02 -33.40 9.33
CA ASP A 8 2.61 -32.07 8.86
C ASP A 8 2.69 -30.98 9.93
N TYR A 9 2.56 -31.33 11.20
CA TYR A 9 2.62 -30.35 12.29
C TYR A 9 4.04 -29.77 12.43
N CYS A 10 5.03 -30.66 12.37
CA CYS A 10 6.45 -30.31 12.44
C CYS A 10 6.90 -29.40 11.28
N LYS A 11 6.37 -29.58 10.06
CA LYS A 11 6.70 -28.72 8.91
C LYS A 11 6.16 -27.30 9.09
N ARG A 12 4.93 -27.16 9.61
CA ARG A 12 4.29 -25.86 9.85
C ARG A 12 5.01 -25.08 10.93
N ASP A 13 5.39 -25.74 12.03
CA ASP A 13 6.08 -25.05 13.12
C ASP A 13 7.53 -24.72 12.78
N LYS A 14 8.23 -25.57 12.03
CA LYS A 14 9.55 -25.21 11.47
C LYS A 14 9.47 -24.00 10.53
N ALA A 15 8.42 -23.90 9.72
CA ALA A 15 8.25 -22.75 8.82
C ALA A 15 8.00 -21.42 9.58
N LYS A 16 7.40 -21.46 10.78
CA LYS A 16 7.20 -20.27 11.63
C LYS A 16 8.50 -19.76 12.26
N VAL A 17 9.46 -20.65 12.52
CA VAL A 17 10.74 -20.30 13.16
C VAL A 17 11.81 -19.95 12.13
N TRP A 18 11.69 -20.46 10.90
CA TRP A 18 12.70 -20.25 9.87
C TRP A 18 12.57 -18.88 9.21
N LEU A 19 13.47 -17.97 9.60
CA LEU A 19 13.71 -16.68 8.94
C LEU A 19 14.13 -16.89 7.48
N HIS A 20 13.19 -16.73 6.55
CA HIS A 20 13.45 -16.72 5.12
C HIS A 20 13.31 -15.29 4.60
N TYR A 21 14.42 -14.67 4.20
CA TYR A 21 14.40 -13.40 3.49
C TYR A 21 14.06 -13.66 2.01
N LYS A 22 12.94 -13.13 1.54
CA LYS A 22 12.47 -13.31 0.16
C LYS A 22 12.34 -11.96 -0.54
N PRO A 23 12.69 -11.86 -1.84
CA PRO A 23 13.33 -12.88 -2.68
C PRO A 23 14.82 -13.06 -2.33
N SER A 24 15.40 -14.21 -2.69
CA SER A 24 16.84 -14.44 -2.56
C SER A 24 17.61 -13.43 -3.42
N LEU A 25 18.58 -12.73 -2.84
CA LEU A 25 19.39 -11.73 -3.54
C LEU A 25 20.37 -12.36 -4.54
N PHE A 26 20.86 -13.56 -4.23
CA PHE A 26 21.76 -14.33 -5.09
C PHE A 26 21.18 -15.72 -5.35
N GLN A 27 21.42 -16.25 -6.55
CA GLN A 27 21.15 -17.64 -6.86
C GLN A 27 22.44 -18.28 -7.34
N HIS A 28 22.98 -19.20 -6.54
CA HIS A 28 24.07 -20.03 -6.98
C HIS A 28 23.52 -21.13 -7.91
N ILE A 29 23.87 -21.06 -9.19
CA ILE A 29 23.61 -22.12 -10.15
C ILE A 29 24.91 -22.90 -10.31
N GLY A 30 24.95 -24.12 -9.79
CA GLY A 30 26.08 -25.03 -10.03
C GLY A 30 26.10 -25.46 -11.48
N ILE A 31 27.02 -24.91 -12.27
CA ILE A 31 27.16 -25.20 -13.71
C ILE A 31 27.74 -26.61 -13.93
N HIS A 32 28.45 -27.15 -12.93
CA HIS A 32 29.04 -28.49 -12.94
C HIS A 32 28.51 -29.35 -11.78
N SER A 33 27.93 -30.50 -12.10
CA SER A 33 27.58 -31.55 -11.12
C SER A 33 28.72 -32.56 -11.01
N SER A 34 29.01 -33.04 -9.80
CA SER A 34 29.96 -34.14 -9.56
C SER A 34 29.40 -35.52 -9.93
N LEU A 35 28.10 -35.63 -10.24
CA LEU A 35 27.46 -36.86 -10.74
C LEU A 35 27.27 -36.80 -12.25
N LYS A 36 27.87 -37.76 -12.96
CA LYS A 36 27.81 -37.88 -14.43
C LYS A 36 26.35 -37.90 -14.90
N GLY A 37 25.97 -36.93 -15.73
CA GLY A 37 24.65 -36.86 -16.39
C GLY A 37 23.55 -36.09 -15.65
N LYS A 38 23.81 -35.51 -14.47
CA LYS A 38 22.77 -34.79 -13.72
C LYS A 38 22.75 -33.29 -14.05
N VAL A 39 21.87 -32.89 -14.97
CA VAL A 39 21.59 -31.48 -15.27
C VAL A 39 20.75 -30.88 -14.13
N GLN A 40 21.33 -29.99 -13.34
CA GLN A 40 20.65 -29.40 -12.18
C GLN A 40 19.86 -28.15 -12.61
N LYS A 41 18.54 -28.31 -12.73
CA LYS A 41 17.60 -27.23 -13.13
C LYS A 41 16.91 -26.53 -11.95
N LEU A 42 17.38 -26.77 -10.71
CA LEU A 42 16.77 -26.15 -9.53
C LEU A 42 17.02 -24.64 -9.54
N LYS A 43 15.97 -23.89 -9.87
CA LYS A 43 15.90 -22.46 -9.62
C LYS A 43 14.91 -22.18 -8.51
N ASP A 44 15.25 -21.23 -7.65
CA ASP A 44 14.25 -20.66 -6.76
C ASP A 44 13.17 -20.00 -7.63
N LYS A 45 11.92 -20.42 -7.45
CA LYS A 45 10.76 -19.91 -8.20
C LYS A 45 10.55 -18.40 -8.03
N GLN A 46 11.17 -17.79 -7.01
CA GLN A 46 11.06 -16.39 -6.66
C GLN A 46 12.32 -15.58 -6.99
N PHE A 47 13.40 -16.20 -7.49
CA PHE A 47 14.61 -15.48 -7.86
C PHE A 47 14.37 -14.55 -9.07
N GLY A 48 14.79 -13.29 -8.95
CA GLY A 48 14.60 -12.26 -9.97
C GLY A 48 13.16 -11.76 -10.14
N LYS A 49 12.19 -12.26 -9.36
CA LYS A 49 10.83 -11.71 -9.35
C LYS A 49 10.82 -10.42 -8.53
N ILE A 50 10.51 -9.32 -9.19
CA ILE A 50 10.31 -8.03 -8.54
C ILE A 50 8.92 -8.05 -7.88
N PRO A 51 8.79 -7.70 -6.59
CA PRO A 51 7.48 -7.61 -5.95
C PRO A 51 6.61 -6.58 -6.66
N LEU A 52 5.35 -6.94 -6.93
CA LEU A 52 4.38 -6.06 -7.58
C LEU A 52 3.70 -5.10 -6.60
N PHE A 53 3.82 -5.37 -5.30
CA PHE A 53 3.27 -4.58 -4.21
C PHE A 53 4.07 -4.82 -2.93
N PHE A 54 3.97 -3.89 -1.98
CA PHE A 54 4.58 -3.99 -0.65
C PHE A 54 3.50 -3.87 0.43
N PRO A 55 3.31 -4.93 1.24
CA PRO A 55 2.29 -4.92 2.30
C PRO A 55 2.77 -4.17 3.54
N HIS A 56 1.83 -3.49 4.20
CA HIS A 56 2.04 -2.81 5.49
C HIS A 56 0.88 -3.09 6.43
N THR A 57 1.12 -2.93 7.73
CA THR A 57 0.04 -2.93 8.73
C THR A 57 -0.48 -1.51 8.86
N ASN A 58 -1.59 -1.23 8.19
CA ASN A 58 -2.26 0.07 8.27
C ASN A 58 -3.23 0.13 9.47
N PRO A 59 -3.56 1.33 9.98
CA PRO A 59 -4.61 1.53 10.97
C PRO A 59 -5.95 0.94 10.54
N GLU A 60 -6.85 0.66 11.48
CA GLU A 60 -8.16 0.13 11.13
C GLU A 60 -9.02 1.19 10.43
N ALA A 61 -9.50 0.87 9.23
CA ALA A 61 -10.33 1.77 8.44
C ALA A 61 -11.31 1.00 7.55
N GLU A 62 -12.50 1.59 7.36
CA GLU A 62 -13.39 1.26 6.25
C GLU A 62 -12.84 1.94 4.99
N VAL A 63 -12.63 1.17 3.92
CA VAL A 63 -12.06 1.70 2.68
C VAL A 63 -13.01 1.54 1.50
N VAL A 64 -13.14 2.61 0.72
CA VAL A 64 -14.06 2.67 -0.43
C VAL A 64 -13.34 3.31 -1.60
N SER A 65 -13.58 2.79 -2.80
CA SER A 65 -13.01 3.34 -4.04
C SER A 65 -14.13 3.74 -5.00
N GLY A 66 -14.08 4.97 -5.51
CA GLY A 66 -14.88 5.42 -6.65
C GLY A 66 -14.41 4.78 -7.97
N ILE A 67 -13.12 4.44 -8.06
CA ILE A 67 -12.57 3.73 -9.22
C ILE A 67 -12.96 2.25 -9.15
N LYS A 68 -13.58 1.75 -10.21
CA LYS A 68 -13.96 0.33 -10.35
C LYS A 68 -12.71 -0.56 -10.40
N HIS A 69 -12.62 -1.58 -9.56
CA HIS A 69 -11.49 -2.50 -9.55
C HIS A 69 -11.56 -3.57 -10.64
N TYR A 70 -10.38 -4.03 -11.09
CA TYR A 70 -10.21 -5.17 -11.97
C TYR A 70 -10.14 -6.46 -11.15
N LYS A 71 -11.04 -7.40 -11.45
CA LYS A 71 -11.09 -8.73 -10.80
C LYS A 71 -11.00 -8.61 -9.28
N GLN A 72 -10.07 -9.35 -8.65
CA GLN A 72 -9.88 -9.41 -7.21
C GLN A 72 -8.94 -8.33 -6.62
N TYR A 73 -8.49 -7.35 -7.41
CA TYR A 73 -7.54 -6.30 -7.00
C TYR A 73 -8.25 -5.10 -6.38
N THR A 74 -9.00 -5.33 -5.30
CA THR A 74 -9.80 -4.31 -4.60
C THR A 74 -8.94 -3.41 -3.71
N LEU A 75 -9.45 -2.22 -3.38
CA LEU A 75 -8.74 -1.28 -2.49
C LEU A 75 -8.61 -1.84 -1.08
N GLU A 76 -9.65 -2.52 -0.58
CA GLU A 76 -9.65 -3.22 0.71
C GLU A 76 -8.51 -4.22 0.83
N ARG A 77 -8.34 -5.08 -0.17
CA ARG A 77 -7.28 -6.08 -0.16
C ARG A 77 -5.88 -5.47 -0.29
N ALA A 78 -5.78 -4.34 -0.99
CA ALA A 78 -4.54 -3.58 -1.04
C ALA A 78 -4.19 -2.95 0.31
N TYR A 79 -5.20 -2.40 1.00
CA TYR A 79 -5.04 -1.79 2.31
C TYR A 79 -4.63 -2.79 3.39
N LEU A 80 -5.18 -4.01 3.32
CA LEU A 80 -4.83 -5.14 4.19
C LEU A 80 -3.48 -5.81 3.84
N GLY A 81 -2.79 -5.36 2.78
CA GLY A 81 -1.52 -5.94 2.34
C GLY A 81 -1.65 -7.34 1.72
N GLU A 82 -2.83 -7.72 1.22
CA GLU A 82 -3.03 -9.02 0.56
C GLU A 82 -2.62 -9.00 -0.91
N THR A 83 -2.74 -7.83 -1.56
CA THR A 83 -2.47 -7.61 -2.99
C THR A 83 -2.20 -6.12 -3.25
N PHE A 84 -2.16 -5.69 -4.53
CA PHE A 84 -2.29 -4.28 -4.92
C PHE A 84 -3.73 -3.97 -5.36
N PHE A 85 -4.07 -2.69 -5.38
CA PHE A 85 -5.29 -2.20 -6.02
C PHE A 85 -5.03 -2.04 -7.52
N TRP A 86 -5.98 -2.43 -8.37
CA TRP A 86 -5.93 -2.17 -9.81
C TRP A 86 -7.27 -1.65 -10.30
N GLY A 87 -7.36 -0.35 -10.49
CA GLY A 87 -8.56 0.38 -10.89
C GLY A 87 -8.63 0.64 -12.39
N LEU A 88 -9.83 0.56 -12.95
CA LEU A 88 -10.12 0.82 -14.36
C LEU A 88 -10.33 2.31 -14.59
N LEU A 89 -9.55 2.89 -15.51
CA LEU A 89 -9.74 4.24 -16.10
C LEU A 89 -10.17 5.31 -15.08
N PRO A 90 -9.27 5.77 -14.20
CA PRO A 90 -9.56 6.85 -13.25
C PRO A 90 -10.21 8.06 -13.92
N GLN A 91 -11.26 8.59 -13.31
CA GLN A 91 -11.99 9.77 -13.77
C GLN A 91 -11.78 10.95 -12.82
N THR A 92 -11.95 12.16 -13.33
CA THR A 92 -11.97 13.36 -12.48
C THR A 92 -13.07 13.25 -11.41
N GLY A 93 -12.69 13.46 -10.15
CA GLY A 93 -13.59 13.34 -9.00
C GLY A 93 -13.66 11.94 -8.39
N ASP A 94 -13.00 10.94 -8.97
CA ASP A 94 -12.87 9.64 -8.30
C ASP A 94 -12.08 9.77 -7.00
N GLN A 95 -12.56 9.08 -5.95
CA GLN A 95 -11.96 9.13 -4.62
C GLN A 95 -11.65 7.73 -4.10
N LEU A 96 -10.47 7.56 -3.51
CA LEU A 96 -10.12 6.40 -2.70
C LEU A 96 -10.13 6.86 -1.24
N VAL A 97 -11.14 6.44 -0.50
CA VAL A 97 -11.46 6.94 0.83
C VAL A 97 -11.06 5.90 1.88
N PHE A 98 -10.38 6.35 2.92
CA PHE A 98 -9.98 5.59 4.10
C PHE A 98 -10.59 6.25 5.32
N ARG A 99 -11.69 5.69 5.82
CA ARG A 99 -12.41 6.19 7.01
C ARG A 99 -11.95 5.40 8.22
N PHE A 100 -11.18 6.02 9.10
CA PHE A 100 -10.64 5.34 10.26
C PHE A 100 -11.76 5.00 11.26
N THR A 101 -11.76 3.77 11.77
CA THR A 101 -12.74 3.31 12.76
C THR A 101 -12.72 4.20 14.01
N GLN A 102 -11.53 4.66 14.39
CA GLN A 102 -11.31 5.69 15.40
C GLN A 102 -10.42 6.78 14.82
N PRO A 103 -10.69 8.08 15.06
CA PRO A 103 -9.82 9.13 14.58
C PRO A 103 -8.38 9.02 15.11
N ILE A 104 -7.40 9.12 14.22
CA ILE A 104 -5.97 8.90 14.53
C ILE A 104 -5.12 10.15 14.26
N ASN A 105 -4.00 10.28 14.98
CA ASN A 105 -2.94 11.21 14.60
C ASN A 105 -2.07 10.54 13.53
N ILE A 106 -2.23 10.93 12.27
CA ILE A 106 -1.35 10.46 11.20
C ILE A 106 -0.02 11.19 11.34
N LYS A 107 1.11 10.48 11.37
CA LYS A 107 2.45 11.09 11.37
C LYS A 107 3.03 11.15 9.98
N ARG A 108 2.89 10.07 9.22
CA ARG A 108 3.41 9.97 7.86
C ARG A 108 2.51 9.09 7.01
N PHE A 109 2.49 9.39 5.73
CA PHE A 109 1.89 8.54 4.73
C PHE A 109 2.89 8.28 3.60
N TYR A 110 2.74 7.13 2.96
CA TYR A 110 3.44 6.76 1.76
C TYR A 110 2.49 5.96 0.88
N PHE A 111 2.29 6.44 -0.35
CA PHE A 111 1.52 5.79 -1.39
C PHE A 111 2.38 5.64 -2.63
N LYS A 112 2.34 4.47 -3.25
CA LYS A 112 3.02 4.20 -4.51
C LYS A 112 2.05 3.65 -5.53
N SER A 113 2.11 4.23 -6.72
CA SER A 113 1.26 3.90 -7.85
C SER A 113 2.08 3.32 -9.01
N GLY A 114 1.48 2.39 -9.75
CA GLY A 114 2.18 1.56 -10.74
C GLY A 114 2.99 0.43 -10.11
N ASN A 115 3.47 -0.49 -10.94
CA ASN A 115 4.40 -1.55 -10.52
C ASN A 115 5.37 -1.93 -11.65
N ALA A 116 6.22 -2.94 -11.43
CA ALA A 116 7.25 -3.33 -12.39
C ALA A 116 6.70 -3.93 -13.70
N GLU A 117 5.50 -4.53 -13.66
CA GLU A 117 4.85 -5.12 -14.84
C GLU A 117 4.03 -4.07 -15.61
N HIS A 118 3.45 -3.11 -14.90
CA HIS A 118 2.59 -2.06 -15.42
C HIS A 118 3.06 -0.69 -14.91
N PRO A 119 4.17 -0.16 -15.46
CA PRO A 119 4.78 1.09 -14.98
C PRO A 119 4.01 2.35 -15.35
N SER A 120 3.11 2.27 -16.34
CA SER A 120 2.24 3.38 -16.78
C SER A 120 0.88 3.38 -16.08
N ASP A 121 0.52 2.30 -15.38
CA ASP A 121 -0.76 2.19 -14.70
C ASP A 121 -0.70 2.95 -13.37
N LYS A 122 -0.75 4.28 -13.44
CA LYS A 122 -0.50 5.19 -12.32
C LYS A 122 -1.66 6.15 -12.09
N LEU A 123 -1.78 6.61 -10.85
CA LEU A 123 -2.56 7.79 -10.49
C LEU A 123 -1.80 9.04 -10.92
N TYR A 124 -2.42 9.81 -11.80
CA TYR A 124 -1.92 11.11 -12.26
C TYR A 124 -2.79 12.22 -11.66
N ASN A 125 -2.18 13.40 -11.43
CA ASN A 125 -2.87 14.58 -10.90
C ASN A 125 -3.82 14.25 -9.73
N THR A 126 -3.29 13.53 -8.73
CA THR A 126 -4.06 13.04 -7.58
C THR A 126 -3.46 13.62 -6.31
N THR A 127 -4.31 14.15 -5.43
CA THR A 127 -3.91 14.68 -4.11
C THR A 127 -4.13 13.67 -3.00
N VAL A 128 -3.40 13.84 -1.91
CA VAL A 128 -3.65 13.20 -0.62
C VAL A 128 -4.29 14.24 0.27
N GLU A 129 -5.48 13.95 0.78
CA GLU A 129 -6.31 14.90 1.51
C GLU A 129 -6.78 14.26 2.83
N VAL A 130 -6.88 15.06 3.88
CA VAL A 130 -7.32 14.59 5.21
C VAL A 130 -8.46 15.45 5.73
N LEU A 131 -9.41 14.80 6.41
CA LEU A 131 -10.50 15.45 7.12
C LEU A 131 -10.24 15.30 8.63
N PRO A 132 -9.87 16.39 9.33
CA PRO A 132 -9.75 16.39 10.77
C PRO A 132 -11.11 16.26 11.45
N VAL A 133 -11.11 15.83 12.72
CA VAL A 133 -12.31 15.84 13.57
C VAL A 133 -12.73 17.27 13.93
N ALA A 134 -11.76 18.18 13.99
CA ALA A 134 -11.99 19.58 14.32
C ALA A 134 -12.64 20.33 13.14
N ASP A 135 -13.42 21.38 13.46
CA ASP A 135 -14.15 22.14 12.45
C ASP A 135 -13.21 22.83 11.45
N ALA A 136 -13.53 22.74 10.15
CA ALA A 136 -12.78 23.36 9.07
C ALA A 136 -12.58 24.88 9.27
N LEU A 137 -13.51 25.55 9.96
CA LEU A 137 -13.41 26.98 10.29
C LEU A 137 -12.16 27.33 11.10
N LEU A 138 -11.63 26.39 11.90
CA LEU A 138 -10.39 26.60 12.66
C LEU A 138 -9.16 26.76 11.76
N TYR A 139 -9.19 26.14 10.58
CA TYR A 139 -8.10 26.19 9.61
C TYR A 139 -8.29 27.29 8.57
N ALA A 140 -9.52 27.79 8.38
CA ALA A 140 -9.85 28.87 7.45
C ALA A 140 -9.54 30.27 7.99
N GLY A 141 -9.58 30.46 9.31
CA GLY A 141 -9.59 31.78 9.95
C GLY A 141 -8.32 32.25 10.67
N GLY A 142 -7.25 31.46 10.76
CA GLY A 142 -6.09 31.84 11.56
C GLY A 142 -4.77 31.15 11.17
N GLY A 143 -3.94 31.87 10.41
CA GLY A 143 -2.47 31.69 10.37
C GLY A 143 -1.87 30.41 9.78
N GLY A 144 -2.63 29.33 9.60
CA GLY A 144 -2.07 28.00 9.29
C GLY A 144 -1.65 27.75 7.84
N GLY A 145 -2.03 28.60 6.88
CA GLY A 145 -1.64 28.45 5.47
C GLY A 145 -2.06 27.14 4.80
N PHE A 146 -2.99 26.39 5.41
CA PHE A 146 -3.45 25.09 4.93
C PHE A 146 -4.27 25.24 3.65
N ASN A 147 -4.05 24.33 2.71
CA ASN A 147 -4.79 24.29 1.46
C ASN A 147 -6.11 23.51 1.66
N LEU A 148 -7.19 24.24 1.92
CA LEU A 148 -8.51 23.69 2.18
C LEU A 148 -9.30 23.44 0.89
N THR A 149 -9.96 22.30 0.83
CA THR A 149 -10.97 22.01 -0.19
C THR A 149 -12.33 22.59 0.25
N THR A 150 -13.25 22.74 -0.71
CA THR A 150 -14.60 23.29 -0.47
C THR A 150 -15.45 22.41 0.45
N ASP A 151 -15.13 21.11 0.55
CA ASP A 151 -15.79 20.13 1.41
C ASP A 151 -15.05 19.86 2.73
N GLY A 152 -14.11 20.74 3.11
CA GLY A 152 -13.50 20.77 4.44
C GLY A 152 -12.28 19.87 4.62
N TYR A 153 -11.78 19.22 3.57
CA TYR A 153 -10.52 18.49 3.62
C TYR A 153 -9.33 19.45 3.52
N ILE A 154 -8.20 19.00 4.04
CA ILE A 154 -6.90 19.66 3.92
C ILE A 154 -6.01 18.84 2.98
N VAL A 155 -5.48 19.48 1.94
CA VAL A 155 -4.50 18.85 1.04
C VAL A 155 -3.15 18.75 1.75
N VAL A 156 -2.67 17.53 2.01
CA VAL A 156 -1.40 17.25 2.71
C VAL A 156 -0.32 16.68 1.80
N GLY A 157 -0.66 16.34 0.55
CA GLY A 157 0.30 15.85 -0.43
C GLY A 157 -0.28 15.67 -1.81
N LYS A 158 0.56 15.22 -2.74
CA LYS A 158 0.15 14.88 -4.11
C LYS A 158 1.09 13.83 -4.69
N PHE A 159 0.60 13.07 -5.66
CA PHE A 159 1.42 12.16 -6.45
C PHE A 159 2.36 12.95 -7.37
N ASP A 160 3.62 12.53 -7.39
CA ASP A 160 4.62 13.02 -8.33
C ASP A 160 4.58 12.27 -9.67
N GLY A 161 5.44 12.65 -10.61
CA GLY A 161 5.53 11.98 -11.92
C GLY A 161 6.04 10.54 -11.85
N ALA A 162 6.65 10.12 -10.74
CA ALA A 162 7.04 8.73 -10.52
C ALA A 162 5.85 7.88 -10.00
N GLY A 163 4.73 8.51 -9.62
CA GLY A 163 3.58 7.86 -9.03
C GLY A 163 3.74 7.66 -7.52
N VAL A 164 4.53 8.49 -6.85
CA VAL A 164 4.72 8.43 -5.39
C VAL A 164 4.09 9.65 -4.74
N ALA A 165 3.33 9.43 -3.66
CA ALA A 165 2.89 10.48 -2.75
C ALA A 165 3.33 10.12 -1.34
N GLN A 166 4.18 10.94 -0.73
CA GLN A 166 4.66 10.73 0.62
C GLN A 166 4.79 12.06 1.35
N GLY A 167 4.61 12.05 2.67
CA GLY A 167 4.69 13.26 3.47
C GLY A 167 4.51 13.02 4.95
N ILE A 168 4.85 14.06 5.72
CA ILE A 168 4.57 14.17 7.15
C ILE A 168 3.31 15.01 7.29
N VAL A 169 2.39 14.60 8.16
CA VAL A 169 1.18 15.36 8.45
C VAL A 169 1.44 16.26 9.67
N ASP A 170 1.09 17.54 9.55
CA ASP A 170 1.33 18.53 10.61
C ASP A 170 0.50 18.18 11.85
N ASP A 171 1.16 18.10 13.01
CA ASP A 171 0.53 17.75 14.29
C ASP A 171 -0.54 18.75 14.72
N SER A 172 -0.50 19.99 14.24
CA SER A 172 -1.52 21.01 14.50
C SER A 172 -2.86 20.70 13.82
N ILE A 173 -2.89 19.83 12.81
CA ILE A 173 -4.14 19.33 12.21
C ILE A 173 -4.89 18.42 13.19
N GLY A 174 -4.18 17.75 14.10
CA GLY A 174 -4.78 16.89 15.11
C GLY A 174 -5.33 15.58 14.55
N LYS A 175 -6.36 15.02 15.21
CA LYS A 175 -6.92 13.71 14.86
C LYS A 175 -7.68 13.75 13.54
N ILE A 176 -7.33 12.84 12.65
CA ILE A 176 -7.92 12.66 11.32
C ILE A 176 -9.01 11.59 11.38
N GLN A 177 -10.19 11.91 10.88
CA GLN A 177 -11.31 10.97 10.73
C GLN A 177 -11.27 10.25 9.37
N VAL A 178 -10.91 10.96 8.31
CA VAL A 178 -10.88 10.42 6.94
C VAL A 178 -9.60 10.86 6.24
N LEU A 179 -8.94 9.93 5.57
CA LEU A 179 -7.94 10.25 4.54
C LEU A 179 -8.54 9.86 3.19
N ARG A 180 -8.30 10.66 2.14
CA ARG A 180 -8.65 10.26 0.78
C ARG A 180 -7.57 10.58 -0.22
N LEU A 181 -7.53 9.81 -1.31
CA LEU A 181 -6.89 10.19 -2.55
C LEU A 181 -7.96 10.76 -3.46
N ASN A 182 -7.73 11.95 -4.02
CA ASN A 182 -8.71 12.65 -4.85
C ASN A 182 -8.12 12.88 -6.25
N VAL A 183 -8.74 12.28 -7.27
CA VAL A 183 -8.27 12.31 -8.66
C VAL A 183 -8.79 13.57 -9.36
N HIS A 184 -7.89 14.42 -9.88
CA HIS A 184 -8.26 15.70 -10.50
C HIS A 184 -8.28 15.67 -12.03
N SER A 185 -7.86 14.57 -12.66
CA SER A 185 -7.92 14.40 -14.11
C SER A 185 -8.21 12.96 -14.48
N GLU A 186 -8.96 12.78 -15.57
CA GLU A 186 -9.11 11.48 -16.22
C GLU A 186 -7.76 10.91 -16.71
N SER A 187 -7.70 9.59 -16.85
CA SER A 187 -6.56 8.90 -17.44
C SER A 187 -6.99 7.81 -18.41
N ASP A 188 -6.30 7.73 -19.54
CA ASP A 188 -6.43 6.63 -20.50
C ASP A 188 -5.81 5.32 -20.00
N ASN A 189 -4.94 5.40 -18.99
CA ASN A 189 -4.34 4.23 -18.35
C ASN A 189 -5.20 3.79 -17.16
N TRP A 190 -5.07 2.51 -16.80
CA TRP A 190 -5.58 2.03 -15.52
C TRP A 190 -4.70 2.56 -14.38
N ALA A 191 -5.11 2.39 -13.13
CA ALA A 191 -4.32 2.82 -11.98
C ALA A 191 -4.04 1.67 -11.04
N ILE A 192 -2.76 1.48 -10.72
CA ILE A 192 -2.34 0.55 -9.67
C ILE A 192 -1.98 1.35 -8.42
N LEU A 193 -2.39 0.88 -7.24
CA LEU A 193 -1.82 1.32 -5.96
C LEU A 193 -1.09 0.12 -5.35
N SER A 194 0.24 0.13 -5.48
CA SER A 194 1.13 -0.98 -5.12
C SER A 194 1.67 -0.90 -3.70
N GLU A 195 1.55 0.26 -3.05
CA GLU A 195 1.95 0.41 -1.65
C GLU A 195 1.05 1.43 -0.99
N ILE A 196 0.47 1.04 0.15
CA ILE A 196 -0.33 1.91 1.01
C ILE A 196 0.27 1.77 2.40
N HIS A 197 0.81 2.86 2.91
CA HIS A 197 1.40 2.89 4.23
C HIS A 197 1.00 4.18 4.94
N ILE A 198 0.08 4.05 5.88
CA ILE A 198 -0.36 5.13 6.76
C ILE A 198 0.15 4.79 8.15
N GLN A 199 0.90 5.70 8.77
CA GLN A 199 1.52 5.45 10.06
C GLN A 199 0.98 6.43 11.09
N ASP A 200 0.39 5.86 12.12
CA ASP A 200 -0.08 6.59 13.28
C ASP A 200 0.95 6.56 14.42
N GLU A 201 0.62 7.21 15.52
CA GLU A 201 1.43 7.26 16.73
C GLU A 201 1.56 5.89 17.43
N LEU A 202 0.61 4.97 17.22
CA LEU A 202 0.58 3.65 17.86
C LEU A 202 1.53 2.65 17.18
N ALA A 203 1.77 2.77 15.88
CA ALA A 203 2.61 1.86 15.09
C ALA A 203 4.13 1.96 15.33
N SER A 204 4.58 2.74 16.32
CA SER A 204 6.01 2.91 16.67
C SER A 204 6.51 2.00 17.81
N ARG A 205 5.84 0.88 18.08
CA ARG A 205 6.23 -0.09 19.13
C ARG A 205 6.67 -1.43 18.56
#